data_AF-A0A195F0Y4-F1
#
_entry.id   AF-A0A195F0Y4-F1
#
_cell.length_a   1.000
_cell.length_b   1.000
_cell.length_c   1.000
_cell.angle_alpha   90.00
_cell.angle_beta   90.00
_cell.angle_gamma   90.00
#
_symmetry.space_group_name_H-M   'P 1'
#
loop_
_entity.id
_entity.type
_entity.pdbx_description
1 polymer ?
#
loop_
_entity_poly.entity_id
_entity_poly.type
_entity_poly.pdbx_seq_one_letter_code
_entity_poly.pdbx_strand_id
1 'polypeptide(L)'
;FAIFRYEAVDRIFQEVTSVYRDSEVDWMLVYNAGCTIDDTVLPEHVTEPNDLDRLINGTFRLFLTALPTPPTIVTIARSSEDDYTPLENVDQIQVDVLDQLRERLGSEIDIKLSYQDEEQQ
;
A
#
# COMPACT_ATOMS: atom_id res chain seq x y z
N PHE A 1 -13.49 -20.18 3.91
CA PHE A 1 -12.52 -19.73 4.92
C PHE A 1 -11.29 -20.62 4.83
N ALA A 2 -10.15 -20.04 4.43
CA ALA A 2 -8.95 -20.78 4.06
C ALA A 2 -8.10 -21.10 5.30
N ILE A 3 -8.23 -22.31 5.85
CA ILE A 3 -7.50 -22.76 7.05
C ILE A 3 -6.08 -23.26 6.72
N PHE A 4 -5.77 -23.55 5.45
CA PHE A 4 -4.55 -24.28 5.06
C PHE A 4 -3.42 -23.45 4.45
N ARG A 5 -3.44 -22.11 4.54
CA ARG A 5 -2.48 -21.29 3.78
C ARG A 5 -1.06 -21.23 4.36
N TYR A 6 -0.82 -21.73 5.56
CA TYR A 6 0.44 -21.51 6.27
C TYR A 6 0.98 -22.72 7.04
N GLU A 7 0.80 -23.94 6.53
CA GLU A 7 1.33 -25.16 7.18
C GLU A 7 2.84 -25.11 7.44
N ALA A 8 3.60 -24.47 6.55
CA ALA A 8 5.04 -24.27 6.73
C ALA A 8 5.35 -23.31 7.90
N VAL A 9 4.57 -22.25 8.07
CA VAL A 9 4.74 -21.28 9.17
C VAL A 9 4.36 -21.92 10.50
N ASP A 10 3.27 -22.69 10.53
CA ASP A 10 2.84 -23.41 11.73
C ASP A 10 3.89 -24.45 12.16
N ARG A 11 4.49 -25.16 11.20
CA ARG A 11 5.59 -26.08 11.48
C ARG A 11 6.81 -25.37 12.08
N ILE A 12 7.24 -24.25 11.49
CA ILE A 12 8.37 -23.45 12.01
C ILE A 12 8.05 -22.94 13.41
N PHE A 13 6.83 -22.45 13.64
CA PHE A 13 6.38 -22.00 14.95
C PHE A 13 6.46 -23.13 16.00
N GLN A 14 5.99 -24.33 15.66
CA GLN A 14 6.11 -25.49 16.56
C GLN A 14 7.55 -25.90 16.81
N GLU A 15 8.41 -25.88 15.80
CA GLU A 15 9.84 -26.21 15.96
C GLU A 15 10.54 -25.22 16.90
N VAL A 16 10.32 -23.91 16.72
CA VAL A 16 10.91 -22.86 17.57
C VAL A 16 10.42 -22.97 19.01
N THR A 17 9.10 -23.11 19.21
CA THR A 17 8.48 -23.19 20.53
C THR A 17 8.70 -24.53 21.24
N SER A 18 9.16 -25.57 20.52
CA SER A 18 9.61 -26.83 21.14
C SER A 18 10.98 -26.71 21.82
N VAL A 19 11.78 -25.71 21.45
CA VAL A 19 13.14 -25.50 21.95
C VAL A 19 13.23 -24.31 22.91
N TYR A 20 12.52 -23.22 22.60
CA TYR A 20 12.53 -21.99 23.39
C TYR A 20 11.15 -21.73 24.01
N ARG A 21 11.12 -21.16 25.22
CA ARG A 21 9.86 -20.64 25.78
C ARG A 21 9.46 -19.39 25.01
N ASP A 22 8.17 -19.13 24.92
CA ASP A 22 7.64 -17.96 24.21
C ASP A 22 8.26 -16.63 24.68
N SER A 23 8.55 -16.50 25.99
CA SER A 23 9.22 -15.32 26.57
C SER A 23 10.68 -15.14 26.17
N GLU A 24 11.32 -16.17 25.61
CA GLU A 24 12.71 -16.15 25.16
C GLU A 24 12.83 -15.85 23.66
N VAL A 25 11.70 -15.87 22.93
CA VAL A 25 11.66 -15.60 21.49
C VAL A 25 11.36 -14.13 21.25
N ASP A 26 12.30 -13.42 20.63
CA ASP A 26 12.04 -12.09 20.08
C ASP A 26 11.40 -12.23 18.69
N TRP A 27 10.06 -12.20 18.65
CA TRP A 27 9.30 -12.31 17.42
C TRP A 27 9.55 -11.16 16.44
N MET A 28 9.95 -9.97 16.92
CA MET A 28 10.33 -8.86 16.04
C MET A 28 11.67 -9.15 15.35
N LEU A 29 12.62 -9.75 16.06
CA LEU A 29 13.87 -10.21 15.45
C LEU A 29 13.62 -11.28 14.38
N VAL A 30 12.73 -12.24 14.63
CA VAL A 30 12.34 -13.27 13.65
C VAL A 30 11.70 -12.63 12.41
N TYR A 31 10.79 -11.67 12.60
CA TYR A 31 10.18 -10.92 11.51
C TYR A 31 11.23 -10.18 10.67
N ASN A 32 12.12 -9.42 11.32
CA ASN A 32 13.18 -8.66 10.65
C ASN A 32 14.14 -9.56 9.87
N ALA A 33 14.50 -10.73 10.40
CA ALA A 33 15.31 -11.71 9.69
C ALA A 33 14.58 -12.24 8.44
N GLY A 34 13.26 -12.42 8.52
CA GLY A 34 12.42 -12.78 7.38
C GLY A 34 12.40 -11.72 6.27
N CYS A 35 12.49 -10.45 6.62
CA CYS A 35 12.61 -9.35 5.65
C CYS A 35 13.95 -9.34 4.90
N THR A 36 14.96 -10.10 5.35
CA THR A 36 16.30 -10.14 4.74
C THR A 36 16.58 -11.39 3.89
N ILE A 37 15.59 -12.27 3.70
CA ILE A 37 15.76 -13.57 3.01
C ILE A 37 15.81 -13.43 1.48
N ASP A 38 15.49 -12.26 0.93
CA ASP A 38 15.49 -12.05 -0.51
C ASP A 38 16.94 -11.83 -1.03
N ASP A 39 17.59 -12.92 -1.44
CA ASP A 39 18.94 -12.92 -2.05
C ASP A 39 18.99 -12.24 -3.43
N THR A 40 17.83 -11.82 -3.95
CA THR A 40 17.69 -11.13 -5.23
C THR A 40 17.09 -9.76 -5.01
N VAL A 41 17.77 -8.71 -5.47
CA VAL A 41 17.20 -7.36 -5.54
C VAL A 41 15.91 -7.44 -6.35
N LEU A 42 14.80 -6.92 -5.80
CA LEU A 42 13.56 -6.79 -6.55
C LEU A 42 13.85 -6.01 -7.84
N PRO A 43 13.30 -6.43 -9.00
CA PRO A 43 13.53 -5.70 -10.23
C PRO A 43 13.02 -4.27 -10.06
N GLU A 44 13.93 -3.31 -10.23
CA GLU A 44 13.59 -1.89 -10.25
C GLU A 44 12.74 -1.63 -11.50
N HIS A 45 11.48 -1.26 -11.28
CA HIS A 45 10.54 -0.96 -12.36
C HIS A 45 9.84 0.34 -12.06
N VAL A 46 10.23 1.39 -12.79
CA VAL A 46 9.50 2.65 -12.81
C VAL A 46 8.37 2.55 -13.82
N THR A 47 7.16 2.88 -13.40
CA THR A 47 6.00 2.84 -14.28
C THR A 47 6.07 3.98 -15.29
N GLU A 48 5.99 3.64 -16.58
CA GLU A 48 6.00 4.63 -17.66
C GLU A 48 4.77 5.55 -17.58
N PRO A 49 4.88 6.84 -17.99
CA PRO A 49 3.78 7.80 -17.88
C PRO A 49 2.47 7.35 -18.56
N ASN A 50 2.57 6.68 -19.71
CA ASN A 50 1.39 6.16 -20.42
C ASN A 50 0.71 5.02 -19.66
N ASP A 51 1.48 4.20 -18.95
CA ASP A 51 0.92 3.14 -18.11
C ASP A 51 0.31 3.72 -16.85
N LEU A 52 0.91 4.77 -16.27
CA LEU A 52 0.34 5.50 -15.15
C LEU A 52 -1.03 6.10 -15.50
N ASP A 53 -1.13 6.76 -16.66
CA ASP A 53 -2.40 7.28 -17.21
C ASP A 53 -3.42 6.15 -17.37
N ARG A 54 -3.03 5.02 -17.98
CA ARG A 54 -3.90 3.85 -18.15
C ARG A 54 -4.36 3.27 -16.81
N LEU A 55 -3.50 3.27 -15.79
CA LEU A 55 -3.82 2.77 -14.45
C LEU A 55 -4.81 3.70 -13.74
N ILE A 56 -4.59 5.01 -13.78
CA ILE A 56 -5.42 5.99 -13.07
C ILE A 56 -6.71 6.29 -13.87
N ASN A 57 -6.57 6.83 -15.07
CA ASN A 57 -7.69 7.28 -15.90
C ASN A 57 -8.47 6.12 -16.55
N GLY A 58 -7.84 4.95 -16.68
CA GLY A 58 -8.49 3.72 -17.11
C GLY A 58 -8.99 2.87 -15.94
N THR A 59 -8.06 2.23 -15.24
CA THR A 59 -8.39 1.14 -14.30
C THR A 59 -9.05 1.66 -13.02
N PHE A 60 -8.47 2.67 -12.38
CA PHE A 60 -9.00 3.26 -11.15
C PHE A 60 -10.36 3.93 -11.40
N ARG A 61 -10.52 4.65 -12.50
CA ARG A 61 -11.82 5.19 -12.94
C ARG A 61 -12.90 4.12 -13.07
N LEU A 62 -12.59 2.99 -13.72
CA LEU A 62 -13.51 1.87 -13.86
C LEU A 62 -13.84 1.24 -12.51
N PHE A 63 -12.85 1.10 -11.62
CA PHE A 63 -13.05 0.62 -10.26
C PHE A 63 -14.03 1.53 -9.49
N LEU A 64 -13.84 2.85 -9.52
CA LEU A 64 -14.75 3.81 -8.90
C LEU A 64 -16.18 3.75 -9.49
N THR A 65 -16.31 3.41 -10.77
CA THR A 65 -17.61 3.22 -11.43
C THR A 65 -18.30 1.92 -10.98
N ALA A 66 -17.53 0.88 -10.66
CA ALA A 66 -18.03 -0.41 -10.22
C ALA A 66 -18.52 -0.44 -8.76
N LEU A 67 -18.21 0.59 -7.96
CA LEU A 67 -18.70 0.69 -6.59
C LEU A 67 -20.24 0.78 -6.58
N PRO A 68 -20.93 -0.05 -5.78
CA PRO A 68 -22.40 -0.10 -5.77
C PRO A 68 -23.02 1.20 -5.25
N THR A 69 -22.29 1.93 -4.40
CA THR A 69 -22.67 3.22 -3.83
C THR A 69 -21.42 4.11 -3.72
N PRO A 70 -21.56 5.44 -3.84
CA PRO A 70 -20.46 6.35 -3.58
C PRO A 70 -19.94 6.20 -2.14
N PRO A 71 -18.62 6.08 -1.92
CA PRO A 71 -18.05 6.09 -0.58
C PRO A 71 -18.30 7.43 0.11
N THR A 72 -18.55 7.38 1.42
CA THR A 72 -18.71 8.59 2.25
C THR A 72 -17.37 9.23 2.61
N ILE A 73 -16.32 8.41 2.78
CA ILE A 73 -14.96 8.83 3.14
C ILE A 73 -13.99 8.00 2.31
N VAL A 74 -12.96 8.65 1.77
CA VAL A 74 -11.84 8.02 1.07
C VAL A 74 -10.56 8.50 1.73
N THR A 75 -9.72 7.56 2.16
CA THR A 75 -8.40 7.84 2.75
C THR A 75 -7.33 7.24 1.85
N ILE A 76 -6.33 8.05 1.49
CA ILE A 76 -5.27 7.66 0.56
C ILE A 76 -3.93 8.10 1.15
N ALA A 77 -2.94 7.21 1.15
CA ALA A 77 -1.57 7.57 1.45
C ALA A 77 -0.93 8.22 0.22
N ARG A 78 -0.25 9.36 0.40
CA ARG A 78 0.45 10.05 -0.70
C ARG A 78 1.72 9.32 -1.13
N SER A 79 2.28 8.46 -0.27
CA SER A 79 3.47 7.67 -0.57
C SER A 79 4.72 8.50 -0.94
N SER A 80 4.84 9.71 -0.39
CA SER A 80 5.97 10.62 -0.71
C SER A 80 7.28 10.26 -0.03
N GLU A 81 7.22 9.45 1.03
CA GLU A 81 8.38 9.06 1.84
C GLU A 81 8.65 7.55 1.77
N ASP A 82 8.03 6.85 0.81
CA ASP A 82 8.35 5.45 0.55
C ASP A 82 9.40 5.31 -0.56
N ASP A 83 10.17 4.23 -0.50
CA ASP A 83 11.21 3.91 -1.49
C ASP A 83 10.64 3.42 -2.83
N TYR A 84 9.31 3.44 -3.02
CA TYR A 84 8.63 2.85 -4.17
C TYR A 84 8.07 3.88 -5.15
N THR A 85 7.72 5.08 -4.67
CA THR A 85 7.08 6.10 -5.50
C THR A 85 8.11 7.17 -5.91
N PRO A 86 8.43 7.30 -7.21
CA PRO A 86 9.34 8.35 -7.66
C PRO A 86 8.81 9.74 -7.31
N LEU A 87 9.65 10.57 -6.68
CA LEU A 87 9.28 11.89 -6.16
C LEU A 87 8.70 12.81 -7.23
N GLU A 88 9.22 12.72 -8.46
CA GLU A 88 8.76 13.48 -9.61
C GLU A 88 7.34 13.12 -10.07
N ASN A 89 6.84 11.94 -9.71
CA ASN A 89 5.50 11.48 -10.10
C ASN A 89 4.45 11.70 -9.02
N VAL A 90 4.85 11.86 -7.75
CA VAL A 90 3.94 11.97 -6.60
C VAL A 90 2.85 13.03 -6.82
N ASP A 91 3.23 14.23 -7.23
CA ASP A 91 2.29 15.34 -7.41
C ASP A 91 1.30 15.08 -8.54
N GLN A 92 1.80 14.56 -9.67
CA GLN A 92 0.93 14.25 -10.81
C GLN A 92 -0.04 13.12 -10.48
N ILE A 93 0.42 12.05 -9.82
CA ILE A 93 -0.43 10.95 -9.35
C ILE A 93 -1.53 11.48 -8.45
N GLN A 94 -1.18 12.34 -7.49
CA GLN A 94 -2.17 12.93 -6.58
C GLN A 94 -3.23 13.74 -7.35
N VAL A 95 -2.81 14.58 -8.29
CA VAL A 95 -3.74 15.37 -9.12
C VAL A 95 -4.68 14.47 -9.88
N ASP A 96 -4.16 13.47 -10.60
CA ASP A 96 -4.95 12.58 -11.45
C ASP A 96 -5.94 11.75 -10.61
N VAL A 97 -5.51 11.23 -9.46
CA VAL A 97 -6.38 10.48 -8.54
C VAL A 97 -7.51 11.36 -8.00
N LEU A 98 -7.19 12.60 -7.59
CA LEU A 98 -8.21 13.54 -7.09
C LEU A 98 -9.20 13.92 -8.18
N ASP A 99 -8.75 14.06 -9.43
CA ASP A 99 -9.63 14.37 -10.55
C ASP A 99 -10.58 13.20 -10.87
N GLN A 100 -10.10 11.96 -10.81
CA GLN A 100 -10.98 10.78 -10.95
C GLN A 100 -12.01 10.68 -9.82
N LEU A 101 -11.62 11.04 -8.58
CA LEU A 101 -12.55 11.09 -7.46
C LEU A 101 -13.60 12.19 -7.63
N ARG A 102 -13.20 13.39 -8.07
CA ARG A 102 -14.11 14.51 -8.39
C ARG A 102 -15.08 14.15 -9.50
N GLU A 103 -14.61 13.49 -10.56
CA GLU A 103 -15.45 13.06 -11.67
C GLU A 103 -16.53 12.09 -11.17
N ARG A 104 -16.18 11.14 -10.28
CA ARG A 104 -17.12 10.11 -9.83
C ARG A 104 -18.05 10.55 -8.71
N LEU A 105 -17.52 11.25 -7.70
CA LEU A 105 -18.24 11.57 -6.45
C LEU A 105 -18.86 12.98 -6.48
N GLY A 106 -18.45 13.82 -7.44
CA GLY A 106 -18.91 15.19 -7.60
C GLY A 106 -17.83 16.22 -7.24
N SER A 107 -18.07 17.48 -7.59
CA SER A 107 -17.12 18.58 -7.37
C SER A 107 -17.08 19.11 -5.92
N GLU A 108 -18.06 18.74 -5.09
CA GLU A 108 -18.23 19.23 -3.71
C GLU A 108 -17.52 18.36 -2.65
N ILE A 109 -16.45 17.66 -3.04
CA ILE A 109 -15.67 16.82 -2.11
C ILE A 109 -14.83 17.71 -1.20
N ASP A 110 -14.95 17.51 0.11
CA ASP A 110 -14.03 18.07 1.10
C ASP A 110 -12.70 17.31 1.05
N ILE A 111 -11.62 17.99 0.67
CA ILE A 111 -10.28 17.40 0.54
C ILE A 111 -9.41 17.93 1.67
N LYS A 112 -8.83 17.01 2.45
CA LYS A 112 -7.86 17.32 3.50
C LYS A 112 -6.53 16.67 3.21
N LEU A 113 -5.48 17.48 3.20
CA LEU A 113 -4.10 17.06 2.93
C LEU A 113 -3.32 17.07 4.26
N SER A 114 -3.53 16.04 5.08
CA SER A 114 -3.00 16.00 6.46
C SER A 114 -1.48 16.16 6.56
N TYR A 115 -0.73 15.77 5.53
CA TYR A 115 0.73 15.95 5.49
C TYR A 115 1.16 17.42 5.45
N GLN A 116 0.31 18.35 4.98
CA GLN A 116 0.60 19.78 5.00
C GLN A 116 0.48 20.40 6.40
N ASP A 117 -0.30 19.77 7.28
CA ASP A 117 -0.45 20.19 8.68
C ASP A 117 0.75 19.75 9.53
N GLU A 118 1.45 18.68 9.11
CA GLU A 118 2.65 18.13 9.76
C GLU A 118 3.92 18.94 9.43
N GLU A 119 4.04 19.51 8.22
CA GLU A 119 5.17 20.36 7.81
C GLU A 119 5.20 21.74 8.52
N GLN A 120 4.13 22.14 9.20
CA GLN A 120 4.03 23.43 9.91
C GLN A 120 4.37 23.35 11.41
N GLN A 121 4.78 22.19 11.91
CA GLN A 121 5.24 21.98 13.30
C GLN A 121 6.77 21.84 13.39
#